data_AF-A0A7V9HYR9-F1
#
_entry.id   AF-A0A7V9HYR9-F1
#
_cell.length_a   1.000
_cell.length_b   1.000
_cell.length_c   1.000
_cell.angle_alpha   90.00
_cell.angle_beta   90.00
_cell.angle_gamma   90.00
#
_symmetry.space_group_name_H-M   'P 1'
#
loop_
_entity.id
_entity.type
_entity.pdbx_description
1 polymer ?
#
loop_
_entity_poly.entity_id
_entity_poly.type
_entity_poly.pdbx_seq_one_letter_code
_entity_poly.pdbx_strand_id
1 'polypeptide(L)'
;MIAKVLMVFSASIIFTLGVVHLVYTFWGPKLTPRDPALQVSMSQISPVITKETTMWRAWVGFNASHSMGAILFGLIYGFLAIAHSRLLFQSPFLLIVGLAMLGGFFALGRVYWFSVPFTGISISLACYVASIAASRA
;
A
#
# COMPACT_ATOMS: atom_id res chain seq x y z
N MET A 1 11.97 21.21 8.95
CA MET A 1 10.72 21.41 8.17
C MET A 1 10.66 20.46 6.97
N ILE A 2 11.68 20.44 6.11
CA ILE A 2 11.71 19.65 4.87
C ILE A 2 11.51 18.14 5.07
N ALA A 3 12.14 17.53 6.09
CA ALA A 3 11.93 16.12 6.42
C ALA A 3 10.46 15.80 6.72
N LYS A 4 9.77 16.64 7.51
CA LYS A 4 8.34 16.47 7.80
C LYS A 4 7.51 16.49 6.51
N VAL A 5 7.76 17.46 5.63
CA VAL A 5 7.04 17.61 4.35
C VAL A 5 7.23 16.39 3.46
N LEU A 6 8.47 15.92 3.29
CA LEU A 6 8.79 14.74 2.48
C LEU A 6 8.14 13.47 3.04
N MET A 7 8.14 13.28 4.36
CA MET A 7 7.49 12.14 5.01
C MET A 7 5.97 12.18 4.82
N VAL A 8 5.34 13.35 5.03
CA VAL A 8 3.90 13.53 4.81
C VAL A 8 3.55 13.27 3.35
N PHE A 9 4.35 13.78 2.41
CA PHE A 9 4.11 13.56 0.99
C PHE A 9 4.22 12.07 0.63
N SER A 10 5.25 11.37 1.10
CA SER A 10 5.37 9.92 0.97
C SER A 10 4.14 9.19 1.50
N ALA A 11 3.74 9.49 2.74
CA ALA A 11 2.58 8.86 3.38
C ALA A 11 1.27 9.13 2.62
N SER A 12 1.10 10.35 2.08
CA SER A 12 -0.09 10.75 1.32
C SER A 12 -0.22 10.01 0.00
N ILE A 13 0.88 9.69 -0.67
CA ILE A 13 0.87 8.90 -1.92
C ILE A 13 0.35 7.50 -1.62
N ILE A 14 0.91 6.82 -0.62
CA ILE A 14 0.50 5.46 -0.26
C ILE A 14 -0.94 5.43 0.26
N PHE A 15 -1.33 6.41 1.07
CA PHE A 15 -2.71 6.57 1.51
C PHE A 15 -3.68 6.66 0.32
N THR A 16 -3.38 7.55 -0.63
CA THR A 16 -4.22 7.80 -1.80
C THR A 16 -4.32 6.56 -2.68
N LEU A 17 -3.19 5.88 -2.93
CA LEU A 17 -3.17 4.61 -3.65
C LEU A 17 -4.05 3.56 -2.94
N GLY A 18 -3.94 3.45 -1.62
CA GLY A 18 -4.76 2.54 -0.81
C GLY A 18 -6.26 2.85 -0.91
N VAL A 19 -6.66 4.12 -0.79
CA VAL A 19 -8.07 4.54 -0.92
C VAL A 19 -8.61 4.26 -2.31
N VAL A 20 -7.88 4.66 -3.36
CA VAL A 20 -8.29 4.43 -4.75
C VAL A 20 -8.39 2.93 -5.05
N HIS A 21 -7.42 2.13 -4.58
CA HIS A 21 -7.44 0.69 -4.76
C HIS A 21 -8.60 0.02 -4.01
N LEU A 22 -8.92 0.49 -2.80
CA LEU A 22 -10.08 0.02 -2.04
C LEU A 22 -11.38 0.32 -2.80
N VAL A 23 -11.49 1.53 -3.36
CA VAL A 23 -12.64 1.90 -4.19
C VAL A 23 -12.74 0.97 -5.40
N TYR A 24 -11.65 0.74 -6.13
CA TYR A 24 -11.64 -0.18 -7.27
C TYR A 24 -11.87 -1.65 -6.91
N THR A 25 -11.69 -2.04 -5.65
CA THR A 25 -11.97 -3.40 -5.16
C THR A 25 -13.47 -3.66 -5.07
N PHE A 26 -14.26 -2.66 -4.68
CA PHE A 26 -15.70 -2.81 -4.49
C PHE A 26 -16.54 -2.17 -5.60
N TRP A 27 -15.99 -1.21 -6.33
CA TRP A 27 -16.71 -0.45 -7.34
C TRP A 27 -16.00 -0.44 -8.70
N GLY A 28 -16.78 -0.79 -9.72
CA GLY A 28 -16.35 -0.78 -11.11
C GLY A 28 -15.54 -2.02 -11.52
N PRO A 29 -15.26 -2.18 -12.82
CA PRO A 29 -14.66 -3.40 -13.38
C PRO A 29 -13.12 -3.39 -13.36
N LYS A 30 -12.48 -2.47 -12.64
CA LYS A 30 -11.02 -2.26 -12.74
C LYS A 30 -10.21 -3.46 -12.21
N LEU A 31 -10.75 -4.19 -11.24
CA LEU A 31 -10.13 -5.38 -10.64
C LEU A 31 -10.91 -6.68 -10.93
N THR A 32 -11.91 -6.63 -11.81
CA THR A 32 -12.58 -7.84 -12.31
C THR A 32 -11.75 -8.45 -13.44
N PRO A 33 -11.78 -9.78 -13.63
CA PRO A 33 -11.24 -10.40 -14.83
C PRO A 33 -11.83 -9.78 -16.10
N ARG A 34 -11.01 -9.68 -17.16
CA ARG A 34 -11.47 -9.18 -18.47
C ARG A 34 -12.46 -10.15 -19.13
N ASP A 35 -12.29 -11.45 -18.90
CA ASP A 35 -13.22 -12.49 -19.32
C ASP A 35 -14.27 -12.75 -18.21
N PRO A 36 -15.57 -12.49 -18.44
CA PRO A 36 -16.61 -12.76 -17.46
C PRO A 36 -16.72 -14.24 -17.07
N ALA A 37 -16.39 -15.17 -17.97
CA ALA A 37 -16.45 -16.61 -17.67
C ALA A 37 -15.48 -16.98 -16.55
N LEU A 38 -14.30 -16.33 -16.50
CA LEU A 38 -13.33 -16.55 -15.43
C LEU A 38 -13.87 -16.11 -14.07
N GLN A 39 -14.57 -14.97 -13.98
CA GLN A 39 -15.18 -14.55 -12.72
C GLN A 39 -16.25 -15.54 -12.24
N VAL A 40 -17.05 -16.09 -13.17
CA VAL A 40 -18.03 -17.13 -12.86
C VAL A 40 -17.31 -18.36 -12.28
N SER A 41 -16.27 -18.87 -12.94
CA SER A 41 -15.48 -20.01 -12.44
C SER A 41 -14.84 -19.74 -11.09
N MET A 42 -14.22 -18.56 -10.89
CA MET A 42 -13.64 -18.15 -9.60
C MET A 42 -14.67 -18.07 -8.47
N SER A 43 -15.94 -17.82 -8.81
CA SER A 43 -17.04 -17.76 -7.85
C SER A 43 -17.57 -19.13 -7.46
N GLN A 44 -17.23 -20.20 -8.20
CA GLN A 44 -17.71 -21.56 -7.95
C GLN A 44 -16.67 -22.47 -7.28
N ILE A 45 -15.40 -22.09 -7.30
CA ILE A 45 -14.31 -22.93 -6.78
C ILE A 45 -13.60 -22.27 -5.59
N SER A 46 -13.16 -23.09 -4.64
CA SER A 46 -12.41 -22.66 -3.46
C SER A 46 -10.90 -22.85 -3.66
N PRO A 47 -10.05 -22.09 -2.93
CA PRO A 47 -8.65 -22.45 -2.78
C PRO A 47 -8.49 -23.84 -2.16
N VAL A 48 -7.32 -24.48 -2.34
CA VAL A 48 -7.05 -25.81 -1.77
C VAL A 48 -7.08 -25.82 -0.23
N ILE A 49 -6.66 -24.71 0.40
CA ILE A 49 -6.53 -24.62 1.86
C ILE A 49 -7.87 -24.73 2.62
N THR A 50 -9.00 -24.35 2.01
CA THR A 50 -10.32 -24.39 2.66
C THR A 50 -11.47 -24.32 1.65
N LYS A 51 -12.64 -24.84 2.02
CA LYS A 51 -13.89 -24.71 1.26
C LYS A 51 -14.80 -23.57 1.74
N GLU A 52 -14.40 -22.83 2.77
CA GLU A 52 -15.22 -21.75 3.39
C GLU A 52 -15.30 -20.46 2.55
N THR A 53 -14.45 -20.34 1.53
CA THR A 53 -14.39 -19.19 0.62
C THR A 53 -14.23 -19.65 -0.82
N THR A 54 -14.40 -18.72 -1.76
CA THR A 54 -14.18 -18.97 -3.19
C THR A 54 -12.94 -18.20 -3.66
N MET A 55 -12.37 -18.57 -4.81
CA MET A 55 -11.27 -17.81 -5.42
C MET A 55 -11.67 -16.34 -5.64
N TRP A 56 -12.93 -16.08 -5.98
CA TRP A 56 -13.44 -14.72 -6.12
C TRP A 56 -13.51 -13.97 -4.79
N ARG A 57 -14.08 -14.58 -3.74
CA ARG A 57 -14.13 -13.96 -2.41
C ARG A 57 -12.73 -13.73 -1.84
N ALA A 58 -11.78 -14.64 -2.07
CA ALA A 58 -10.39 -14.47 -1.69
C ALA A 58 -9.72 -13.32 -2.45
N TRP A 59 -9.92 -13.23 -3.77
CA TRP A 59 -9.42 -12.12 -4.58
C TRP A 59 -9.89 -10.75 -4.05
N VAL A 60 -11.20 -10.60 -3.81
CA VAL A 60 -11.77 -9.36 -3.24
C VAL A 60 -11.20 -9.09 -1.84
N GLY A 61 -11.19 -10.10 -0.97
CA GLY A 61 -10.70 -9.98 0.39
C GLY A 61 -9.22 -9.58 0.48
N PHE A 62 -8.36 -10.15 -0.37
CA PHE A 62 -6.93 -9.83 -0.41
C PHE A 62 -6.65 -8.43 -0.98
N ASN A 63 -7.38 -7.97 -1.99
CA ASN A 63 -7.24 -6.59 -2.48
C ASN A 63 -7.74 -5.58 -1.44
N ALA A 64 -8.84 -5.90 -0.72
CA ALA A 64 -9.34 -5.06 0.36
C ALA A 64 -8.34 -4.97 1.53
N SER A 65 -7.78 -6.10 1.99
CA SER A 65 -6.80 -6.11 3.07
C SER A 65 -5.48 -5.45 2.67
N HIS A 66 -5.05 -5.62 1.42
CA HIS A 66 -3.91 -4.90 0.86
C HIS A 66 -4.12 -3.38 0.91
N SER A 67 -5.31 -2.92 0.49
CA SER A 67 -5.71 -1.51 0.56
C SER A 67 -5.68 -0.98 2.00
N MET A 68 -6.20 -1.76 2.96
CA MET A 68 -6.17 -1.40 4.39
C MET A 68 -4.73 -1.22 4.89
N GLY A 69 -3.80 -2.08 4.47
CA GLY A 69 -2.38 -1.95 4.82
C GLY A 69 -1.76 -0.65 4.30
N ALA A 70 -2.05 -0.28 3.06
CA ALA A 70 -1.61 0.99 2.47
C ALA A 70 -2.21 2.22 3.19
N ILE A 71 -3.51 2.17 3.48
CA ILE A 71 -4.21 3.23 4.23
C ILE A 71 -3.62 3.38 5.64
N LEU A 72 -3.43 2.27 6.35
CA LEU A 72 -2.86 2.26 7.70
C LEU A 72 -1.45 2.86 7.71
N PHE A 73 -0.61 2.49 6.74
CA PHE A 73 0.72 3.10 6.57
C PHE A 73 0.63 4.62 6.42
N GLY A 74 -0.23 5.09 5.51
CA GLY A 74 -0.42 6.51 5.26
C GLY A 74 -0.92 7.27 6.49
N LEU A 75 -1.87 6.71 7.23
CA LEU A 75 -2.40 7.29 8.47
C LEU A 75 -1.34 7.35 9.57
N ILE A 76 -0.63 6.25 9.84
CA ILE A 76 0.39 6.20 10.91
C ILE A 76 1.56 7.14 10.60
N TYR A 77 2.20 6.99 9.44
CA TYR A 77 3.39 7.78 9.12
C TYR A 77 3.05 9.25 8.84
N GLY A 78 1.89 9.53 8.26
CA GLY A 78 1.38 10.89 8.10
C GLY A 78 1.09 11.56 9.44
N PHE A 79 0.34 10.89 10.33
CA PHE A 79 0.03 11.41 11.66
C PHE A 79 1.29 11.62 12.50
N LEU A 80 2.18 10.63 12.56
CA LEU A 80 3.44 10.75 13.27
C LEU A 80 4.30 11.89 12.72
N ALA A 81 4.36 12.06 11.40
CA ALA A 81 5.11 13.17 10.79
C ALA A 81 4.49 14.53 11.11
N ILE A 82 3.17 14.66 11.24
CA ILE A 82 2.51 15.94 11.56
C ILE A 82 2.60 16.24 13.06
N ALA A 83 2.04 15.35 13.87
CA ALA A 83 1.78 15.55 15.29
C ALA A 83 2.93 15.12 16.21
N HIS A 84 3.70 14.09 15.83
CA HIS A 84 4.74 13.50 16.69
C HIS A 84 6.09 13.35 15.98
N SER A 85 6.49 14.36 15.20
CA SER A 85 7.66 14.25 14.32
C SER A 85 8.96 13.95 15.07
N ARG A 86 9.10 14.44 16.30
CA ARG A 86 10.27 14.12 17.14
C ARG A 86 10.33 12.61 17.43
N LEU A 87 9.22 11.99 17.83
CA LEU A 87 9.13 10.55 18.06
C LEU A 87 9.48 9.76 16.80
N LEU A 88 8.92 10.15 15.64
CA LEU A 88 9.17 9.48 14.37
C LEU A 88 10.66 9.50 13.99
N PHE A 89 11.27 10.69 13.95
CA PHE A 89 12.64 10.83 13.46
C PHE A 89 13.70 10.37 14.48
N GLN A 90 13.39 10.35 15.77
CA GLN A 90 14.30 9.83 16.80
C GLN A 90 14.21 8.32 17.00
N SER A 91 13.23 7.63 16.42
CA SER A 91 13.07 6.17 16.55
C SER A 91 13.56 5.44 15.29
N PRO A 92 14.75 4.81 15.31
CA PRO A 92 15.22 3.98 14.20
C PRO A 92 14.25 2.85 13.88
N PHE A 93 13.60 2.28 14.90
CA PHE A 93 12.61 1.23 14.72
C PHE A 93 11.45 1.67 13.82
N LEU A 94 10.83 2.81 14.11
CA LEU A 94 9.74 3.34 13.29
C LEU A 94 10.22 3.61 11.85
N LEU A 95 11.41 4.19 11.69
CA LEU A 95 11.95 4.48 10.36
C LEU A 95 12.21 3.20 9.54
N ILE A 96 12.79 2.17 10.17
CA ILE A 96 13.12 0.88 9.54
C ILE A 96 11.86 0.10 9.19
N VAL A 97 10.87 0.05 10.08
CA VAL A 97 9.60 -0.65 9.80
C VAL A 97 8.89 -0.03 8.60
N GLY A 98 8.86 1.31 8.53
CA GLY A 98 8.23 1.98 7.39
C GLY A 98 9.01 1.79 6.10
N LEU A 99 10.34 1.81 6.17
CA LEU A 99 11.20 1.52 5.02
C LEU A 99 11.03 0.08 4.53
N ALA A 100 10.97 -0.89 5.44
CA ALA A 100 10.78 -2.30 5.11
C ALA A 100 9.43 -2.53 4.42
N MET A 101 8.36 -1.89 4.92
CA MET A 101 7.04 -1.97 4.30
C MET A 101 7.03 -1.36 2.88
N LEU A 102 7.56 -0.15 2.71
CA LEU A 102 7.67 0.50 1.40
C LEU A 102 8.58 -0.26 0.43
N GLY A 103 9.70 -0.80 0.92
CA GLY A 103 10.60 -1.65 0.15
C GLY A 103 9.93 -2.94 -0.30
N GLY A 104 9.12 -3.55 0.58
CA GLY A 104 8.28 -4.70 0.24
C GLY A 104 7.26 -4.37 -0.85
N PHE A 105 6.57 -3.23 -0.73
CA PHE A 105 5.66 -2.74 -1.77
C PHE A 105 6.36 -2.43 -3.09
N PHE A 106 7.58 -1.89 -3.06
CA PHE A 106 8.38 -1.66 -4.26
C PHE A 106 8.74 -2.98 -4.95
N ALA A 107 9.19 -3.98 -4.19
CA ALA A 107 9.51 -5.30 -4.71
C ALA A 107 8.27 -6.00 -5.30
N LEU A 108 7.15 -5.99 -4.57
CA LEU A 108 5.88 -6.55 -5.06
C LEU A 108 5.38 -5.81 -6.30
N GLY A 109 5.46 -4.48 -6.30
CA GLY A 109 5.07 -3.64 -7.43
C GLY A 109 5.86 -3.92 -8.69
N ARG A 110 7.15 -4.23 -8.56
CA ARG A 110 8.03 -4.57 -9.68
C ARG A 110 7.77 -5.96 -10.24
N VAL A 111 7.46 -6.94 -9.39
CA VAL A 111 7.37 -8.36 -9.76
C VAL A 111 5.95 -8.77 -10.15
N TYR A 112 4.95 -8.28 -9.44
CA TYR A 112 3.57 -8.80 -9.52
C TYR A 112 2.54 -7.79 -10.02
N TRP A 113 2.81 -6.49 -9.92
CA TRP A 113 1.83 -5.45 -10.26
C TRP A 113 2.15 -4.75 -11.57
N PHE A 114 1.45 -3.66 -11.85
CA PHE A 114 1.55 -2.87 -13.07
C PHE A 114 2.18 -1.50 -12.81
N SER A 115 2.51 -0.78 -13.88
CA SER A 115 3.35 0.43 -13.84
C SER A 115 2.80 1.55 -12.94
N VAL A 116 1.49 1.79 -12.95
CA VAL A 116 0.87 2.92 -12.23
C VAL A 116 1.13 2.88 -10.71
N PRO A 117 0.75 1.83 -9.96
CA PRO A 117 1.06 1.75 -8.53
C PRO A 117 2.58 1.70 -8.29
N PHE A 118 3.34 1.02 -9.15
CA PHE A 118 4.79 0.92 -9.02
C PHE A 118 5.49 2.30 -9.09
N THR A 119 5.09 3.17 -10.01
CA THR A 119 5.62 4.54 -10.11
C THR A 119 5.29 5.34 -8.84
N GLY A 120 4.04 5.28 -8.36
CA GLY A 120 3.65 5.97 -7.13
C GLY A 120 4.46 5.50 -5.91
N ILE A 121 4.64 4.19 -5.75
CA ILE A 121 5.45 3.61 -4.68
C ILE A 121 6.92 4.02 -4.79
N SER A 122 7.46 4.08 -6.01
CA SER A 122 8.85 4.51 -6.24
C SER A 122 9.08 5.96 -5.81
N ILE A 123 8.14 6.86 -6.14
CA ILE A 123 8.18 8.26 -5.71
C ILE A 123 8.05 8.35 -4.18
N SER A 124 7.10 7.62 -3.59
CA SER A 124 6.94 7.57 -2.13
C SER A 124 8.21 7.08 -1.43
N LEU A 125 8.82 5.99 -1.91
CA LEU A 125 10.06 5.46 -1.34
C LEU A 125 11.22 6.46 -1.43
N ALA A 126 11.37 7.13 -2.57
CA ALA A 126 12.39 8.18 -2.73
C ALA A 126 12.16 9.34 -1.73
N CYS A 127 10.92 9.81 -1.58
CA CYS A 127 10.57 10.83 -0.60
C CYS A 127 10.80 10.37 0.85
N TYR A 128 10.49 9.11 1.17
CA TYR A 128 10.71 8.54 2.50
C TYR A 128 12.20 8.48 2.84
N VAL A 129 13.04 7.99 1.92
CA VAL A 129 14.50 7.93 2.11
C VAL A 129 15.10 9.35 2.22
N ALA A 130 14.69 10.26 1.34
CA ALA A 130 15.12 11.66 1.39
C ALA A 130 14.68 12.36 2.69
N SER A 131 13.49 12.04 3.20
CA SER A 131 13.01 12.51 4.50
C SER A 131 13.92 12.04 5.65
N ILE A 132 14.37 10.78 5.63
CA ILE A 132 15.28 10.26 6.65
C ILE A 132 16.60 11.00 6.56
N ALA A 133 17.21 11.10 5.37
CA ALA A 133 18.47 11.80 5.17
C ALA A 133 18.39 13.26 5.66
N ALA A 134 17.35 13.99 5.28
CA ALA A 134 17.13 15.38 5.67
C ALA A 134 16.79 15.57 7.17
N SER A 135 16.47 14.49 7.90
CA SER A 135 16.28 14.55 9.36
C SER A 135 17.59 14.39 10.14
N ARG A 136 18.68 14.01 9.45
CA ARG A 136 20.02 13.78 10.02
C ARG A 136 21.03 14.87 9.63
N ALA A 137 20.73 15.66 8.60
CA ALA A 137 21.46 16.86 8.22
C ALA A 137 21.10 18.03 9.15
#